data_AF-A0A949UMP4-F1
#
_entry.id   AF-A0A949UMP4-F1
#
_cell.length_a   1.000
_cell.length_b   1.000
_cell.length_c   1.000
_cell.angle_alpha   90.00
_cell.angle_beta   90.00
_cell.angle_gamma   90.00
#
_symmetry.space_group_name_H-M   'P 1'
#
loop_
_entity.id
_entity.type
_entity.pdbx_description
1 polymer ?
#
loop_
_entity_poly.entity_id
_entity_poly.type
_entity_poly.pdbx_seq_one_letter_code
_entity_poly.pdbx_strand_id
1 'polypeptide(L)'
;ADGILYTSDGRDVEMSVASTKAFYAQVAAGALLACAIAEAVGGGDELRRSQILASLRELPAAMREVLSRRDGIADVARRLAPPKRYWAVVGNGPNKVAAEEVRIKLSELCYKSIACDSTEDKKHIDLSSEPLILVCAAGLVGSTADDVAKEVAIFKAHKATPIVVANDGETRYVADATIEVPAVDPALGFVLSAMVGHLFGYEAALAIDASAHSLREAREAIEHLVGAELSGDEVLVKLRTDLRQSADRFHDGLRVGLYNGQLEASSATRLFGLFRDVLSDRPVEQYQIDSGKVGTPIALIDDLVAALTRAIEELTRPVDTIKHQAKTVTVGISRSDEGVIDKALVQAVLSAGAGRDVLSYRTLKVLADLDLAVADVRGYTRYSIDGDTISIIDRGGISRDLSSRVESNGVLRGTKHRVASEREVLVAVGRNDGRTVLLIPEVKAGDTTGLTLLHVAFHDRLPAKEMRAVLQGYDRRYDRLVDWVTETEGHFDESVLGELGVQELLIEPITDAAEHWRR
;
A
#
# COMPACT_ATOMS: atom_id res chain seq x y z
N ALA A 1 35.44 -15.19 -3.89
CA ALA A 1 36.16 -14.08 -3.23
C ALA A 1 37.32 -14.68 -2.47
N ASP A 2 38.50 -14.04 -2.49
CA ASP A 2 39.71 -14.52 -1.79
C ASP A 2 39.69 -14.24 -0.27
N GLY A 3 38.83 -13.32 0.18
CA GLY A 3 38.56 -13.04 1.58
C GLY A 3 37.13 -12.53 1.78
N ILE A 4 36.57 -12.75 2.97
CA ILE A 4 35.20 -12.33 3.35
C ILE A 4 35.24 -11.70 4.74
N LEU A 5 34.66 -10.50 4.87
CA LEU A 5 34.42 -9.84 6.15
C LEU A 5 32.92 -9.71 6.36
N TYR A 6 32.36 -10.50 7.28
CA TYR A 6 30.95 -10.45 7.62
C TYR A 6 30.64 -9.23 8.49
N THR A 7 29.56 -8.52 8.17
CA THR A 7 29.12 -7.28 8.86
C THR A 7 28.03 -7.52 9.91
N SER A 8 27.54 -8.75 10.04
CA SER A 8 26.52 -9.17 11.01
C SER A 8 26.71 -10.65 11.36
N ASP A 9 26.23 -11.06 12.53
CA ASP A 9 26.19 -12.46 12.97
C ASP A 9 25.00 -13.25 12.39
N GLY A 10 24.17 -12.60 11.55
CA GLY A 10 23.02 -13.18 10.87
C GLY A 10 21.75 -13.28 11.73
N ARG A 11 21.81 -12.94 13.02
CA ARG A 11 20.62 -12.87 13.89
C ARG A 11 19.86 -11.57 13.68
N ASP A 12 20.57 -10.54 13.28
CA ASP A 12 20.03 -9.22 12.96
C ASP A 12 19.59 -9.14 11.49
N VAL A 13 18.57 -9.89 11.10
CA VAL A 13 18.01 -9.82 9.74
C VAL A 13 17.45 -8.42 9.47
N GLU A 14 17.87 -7.80 8.36
CA GLU A 14 17.30 -6.53 7.91
C GLU A 14 16.02 -6.80 7.13
N MET A 15 14.88 -6.38 7.68
CA MET A 15 13.55 -6.69 7.11
C MET A 15 13.13 -5.65 6.06
N SER A 16 13.63 -4.43 6.18
CA SER A 16 13.32 -3.30 5.30
C SER A 16 14.16 -3.35 4.01
N VAL A 17 13.56 -3.06 2.85
CA VAL A 17 14.32 -2.86 1.59
C VAL A 17 15.27 -1.67 1.72
N ALA A 18 14.78 -0.57 2.30
CA ALA A 18 15.62 0.56 2.61
C ALA A 18 16.60 0.13 3.72
N SER A 19 17.81 -0.26 3.28
CA SER A 19 18.93 -0.62 4.17
C SER A 19 19.30 0.53 5.10
N THR A 20 19.59 0.21 6.36
CA THR A 20 19.94 1.14 7.44
C THR A 20 21.14 0.59 8.21
N LYS A 21 20.94 -0.48 9.00
CA LYS A 21 22.00 -1.08 9.82
C LYS A 21 23.13 -1.68 8.98
N ALA A 22 22.82 -2.24 7.81
CA ALA A 22 23.86 -2.78 6.94
C ALA A 22 24.80 -1.67 6.43
N PHE A 23 24.29 -0.46 6.17
CA PHE A 23 25.13 0.69 5.81
C PHE A 23 26.13 1.01 6.94
N TYR A 24 25.66 1.14 8.19
CA TYR A 24 26.55 1.44 9.32
C TYR A 24 27.58 0.34 9.58
N ALA A 25 27.17 -0.93 9.46
CA ALA A 25 28.06 -2.05 9.63
C ALA A 25 29.12 -2.13 8.52
N GLN A 26 28.76 -1.77 7.28
CA GLN A 26 29.70 -1.64 6.16
C GLN A 26 30.68 -0.48 6.37
N VAL A 27 30.24 0.65 6.92
CA VAL A 27 31.15 1.76 7.29
C VAL A 27 32.16 1.29 8.34
N ALA A 28 31.71 0.59 9.39
CA ALA A 28 32.60 0.07 10.42
C ALA A 28 33.61 -0.95 9.84
N ALA A 29 33.13 -1.90 9.04
CA ALA A 29 33.97 -2.90 8.37
C ALA A 29 34.99 -2.25 7.42
N GLY A 30 34.57 -1.25 6.64
CA GLY A 30 35.45 -0.50 5.75
C GLY A 30 36.53 0.27 6.50
N ALA A 31 36.21 0.88 7.63
CA ALA A 31 37.18 1.58 8.47
C ALA A 31 38.20 0.62 9.11
N LEU A 32 37.76 -0.55 9.57
CA LEU A 32 38.64 -1.61 10.08
C LEU A 32 39.59 -2.12 8.99
N LEU A 33 39.06 -2.38 7.79
CA LEU A 33 39.85 -2.82 6.65
C LEU A 33 40.87 -1.75 6.22
N ALA A 34 40.48 -0.48 6.19
CA ALA A 34 41.38 0.61 5.87
C ALA A 34 42.54 0.72 6.89
N CYS A 35 42.25 0.57 8.19
CA CYS A 35 43.28 0.54 9.23
C CYS A 35 44.24 -0.63 9.05
N ALA A 36 43.73 -1.83 8.76
CA ALA A 36 44.54 -3.03 8.54
C ALA A 36 45.43 -2.91 7.30
N ILE A 37 44.91 -2.36 6.19
CA ILE A 37 45.69 -2.11 4.98
C ILE A 37 46.81 -1.11 5.27
N ALA A 38 46.50 0.01 5.94
CA ALA A 38 47.50 1.02 6.29
C ALA A 38 48.64 0.43 7.13
N GLU A 39 48.30 -0.40 8.13
CA GLU A 39 49.30 -1.12 8.93
C GLU A 39 50.13 -2.10 8.09
N ALA A 40 49.49 -2.91 7.25
CA ALA A 40 50.17 -3.93 6.44
C ALA A 40 51.15 -3.34 5.42
N VAL A 41 50.87 -2.15 4.88
CA VAL A 41 51.77 -1.44 3.96
C VAL A 41 52.82 -0.58 4.69
N GLY A 42 52.84 -0.59 6.02
CA GLY A 42 53.73 0.24 6.83
C GLY A 42 53.45 1.74 6.70
N GLY A 43 52.22 2.11 6.33
CA GLY A 43 51.80 3.48 6.09
C GLY A 43 50.82 4.02 7.14
N GLY A 44 50.62 5.34 7.11
CA GLY A 44 49.72 6.04 8.03
C GLY A 44 50.32 6.33 9.41
N ASP A 45 49.61 7.13 10.19
CA ASP A 45 49.99 7.48 11.56
C ASP A 45 49.35 6.49 12.55
N GLU A 46 50.19 5.82 13.34
CA GLU A 46 49.77 4.85 14.37
C GLU A 46 48.90 5.49 15.45
N LEU A 47 49.21 6.74 15.85
CA LEU A 47 48.40 7.46 16.83
C LEU A 47 47.02 7.75 16.24
N ARG A 48 46.96 8.26 15.00
CA ARG A 48 45.69 8.51 14.31
C ARG A 48 44.87 7.24 14.11
N ARG A 49 45.51 6.13 13.74
CA ARG A 49 44.85 4.81 13.61
C ARG A 49 44.23 4.38 14.94
N SER A 50 45.00 4.47 16.03
CA SER A 50 44.52 4.13 17.37
C SER A 50 43.34 4.99 17.81
N GLN A 51 43.37 6.30 17.50
CA GLN A 51 42.26 7.22 17.76
C GLN A 51 41.00 6.84 16.98
N ILE A 52 41.11 6.58 15.67
CA ILE A 52 39.95 6.18 14.85
C ILE A 52 39.34 4.87 15.37
N LEU A 53 40.16 3.89 15.73
CA LEU A 53 39.69 2.62 16.29
C LEU A 53 39.00 2.80 17.65
N ALA A 54 39.50 3.70 18.50
CA ALA A 54 38.83 4.05 19.75
C ALA A 54 37.46 4.73 19.48
N SER A 55 37.44 5.73 18.58
CA SER A 55 36.22 6.44 18.20
C SER A 55 35.16 5.51 17.58
N LEU A 56 35.56 4.51 16.79
CA LEU A 56 34.65 3.49 16.25
C LEU A 56 34.01 2.64 17.37
N ARG A 57 34.72 2.36 18.46
CA ARG A 57 34.17 1.63 19.61
C ARG A 57 33.16 2.48 20.41
N GLU A 58 33.35 3.79 20.41
CA GLU A 58 32.49 4.75 21.12
C GLU A 58 31.27 5.17 20.28
N LEU A 59 31.37 5.12 18.95
CA LEU A 59 30.33 5.54 18.01
C LEU A 59 28.93 4.96 18.30
N PRO A 60 28.76 3.68 18.68
CA PRO A 60 27.43 3.16 19.05
C PRO A 60 26.76 3.91 20.20
N ALA A 61 27.53 4.48 21.15
CA ALA A 61 26.96 5.29 22.23
C ALA A 61 26.42 6.62 21.69
N ALA A 62 27.19 7.30 20.83
CA ALA A 62 26.76 8.52 20.14
C ALA A 62 25.52 8.26 19.26
N MET A 63 25.46 7.12 18.57
CA MET A 63 24.28 6.73 17.79
C MET A 63 23.04 6.56 18.70
N ARG A 64 23.16 5.90 19.85
CA ARG A 64 22.04 5.77 20.81
C ARG A 64 21.54 7.12 21.30
N GLU A 65 22.44 8.08 21.49
CA GLU A 65 22.08 9.44 21.85
C GLU A 65 21.29 10.14 20.75
N VAL A 66 21.71 10.04 19.48
CA VAL A 66 20.92 10.56 18.34
C VAL A 66 19.52 9.92 18.30
N LEU A 67 19.44 8.61 18.54
CA LEU A 67 18.19 7.85 18.62
C LEU A 67 17.25 8.39 19.72
N SER A 68 17.80 8.76 20.87
CA SER A 68 17.03 9.35 21.97
C SER A 68 16.48 10.75 21.66
N ARG A 69 17.05 11.43 20.66
CA ARG A 69 16.64 12.77 20.19
C ARG A 69 15.66 12.73 19.02
N ARG A 70 15.12 11.55 18.68
CA ARG A 70 14.19 11.32 17.56
C ARG A 70 13.01 12.28 17.55
N ASP A 71 12.44 12.63 18.69
CA ASP A 71 11.27 13.52 18.76
C ASP A 71 11.55 14.92 18.21
N GLY A 72 12.77 15.44 18.43
CA GLY A 72 13.20 16.72 17.85
C GLY A 72 13.36 16.64 16.32
N ILE A 73 13.92 15.53 15.83
CA ILE A 73 14.03 15.25 14.39
C ILE A 73 12.63 15.15 13.76
N ALA A 74 11.70 14.48 14.46
CA ALA A 74 10.32 14.31 14.03
C ALA A 74 9.56 15.64 13.96
N ASP A 75 9.77 16.54 14.92
CA ASP A 75 9.21 17.89 14.87
C ASP A 75 9.67 18.67 13.64
N VAL A 76 10.97 18.66 13.37
CA VAL A 76 11.55 19.33 12.19
C VAL A 76 10.98 18.75 10.90
N ALA A 77 10.92 17.41 10.79
CA ALA A 77 10.34 16.73 9.63
C ALA A 77 8.87 17.09 9.42
N ARG A 78 8.04 17.03 10.48
CA ARG A 78 6.60 17.36 10.42
C ARG A 78 6.34 18.80 9.96
N ARG A 79 7.13 19.76 10.43
CA ARG A 79 6.92 21.17 10.09
C ARG A 79 7.41 21.55 8.70
N LEU A 80 8.57 21.02 8.29
CA LEU A 80 9.28 21.55 7.12
C LEU A 80 9.16 20.69 5.86
N ALA A 81 8.91 19.38 5.99
CA ALA A 81 8.91 18.48 4.84
C ALA A 81 7.59 18.49 4.01
N PRO A 82 6.38 18.40 4.61
CA PRO A 82 5.14 18.28 3.83
C PRO A 82 4.91 19.43 2.82
N PRO A 83 5.11 20.72 3.16
CA PRO A 83 4.84 21.80 2.20
C PRO A 83 5.81 21.87 1.00
N LYS A 84 6.88 21.07 0.99
CA LYS A 84 7.98 21.20 0.04
C LYS A 84 7.94 20.06 -0.98
N ARG A 85 7.84 20.41 -2.27
CA ARG A 85 7.78 19.42 -3.34
C ARG A 85 9.15 18.81 -3.68
N TYR A 86 10.14 19.67 -3.86
CA TYR A 86 11.49 19.29 -4.29
C TYR A 86 12.48 19.52 -3.17
N TRP A 87 13.35 18.54 -2.93
CA TRP A 87 14.34 18.57 -1.88
C TRP A 87 15.73 18.27 -2.43
N ALA A 88 16.74 18.74 -1.73
CA ALA A 88 18.14 18.43 -1.98
C ALA A 88 18.84 18.02 -0.67
N VAL A 89 19.87 17.20 -0.80
CA VAL A 89 20.80 16.89 0.29
C VAL A 89 22.18 17.36 -0.12
N VAL A 90 22.90 18.01 0.80
CA VAL A 90 24.25 18.47 0.52
C VAL A 90 25.22 18.05 1.62
N GLY A 91 26.48 17.85 1.26
CA GLY A 91 27.53 17.55 2.21
C GLY A 91 28.92 17.76 1.60
N ASN A 92 29.91 18.02 2.45
CA ASN A 92 31.30 18.24 2.06
C ASN A 92 32.25 17.24 2.71
N GLY A 93 33.33 16.89 2.03
CA GLY A 93 34.31 15.93 2.54
C GLY A 93 33.65 14.58 2.89
N PRO A 94 33.88 14.01 4.08
CA PRO A 94 33.21 12.78 4.52
C PRO A 94 31.67 12.90 4.54
N ASN A 95 31.11 14.09 4.79
CA ASN A 95 29.66 14.30 4.78
C ASN A 95 29.04 14.16 3.38
N LYS A 96 29.82 14.12 2.30
CA LYS A 96 29.28 13.78 0.98
C LYS A 96 28.77 12.33 0.92
N VAL A 97 29.43 11.41 1.63
CA VAL A 97 28.97 10.01 1.77
C VAL A 97 27.61 9.98 2.47
N ALA A 98 27.45 10.76 3.53
CA ALA A 98 26.16 10.90 4.21
C ALA A 98 25.11 11.50 3.29
N ALA A 99 25.44 12.55 2.52
CA ALA A 99 24.49 13.19 1.62
C ALA A 99 23.99 12.21 0.53
N GLU A 100 24.89 11.41 -0.06
CA GLU A 100 24.55 10.41 -1.07
C GLU A 100 23.68 9.29 -0.52
N GLU A 101 24.00 8.79 0.68
CA GLU A 101 23.19 7.79 1.39
C GLU A 101 21.81 8.35 1.72
N VAL A 102 21.75 9.53 2.32
CA VAL A 102 20.48 10.16 2.72
C VAL A 102 19.62 10.48 1.51
N ARG A 103 20.21 10.92 0.39
CA ARG A 103 19.49 11.09 -0.88
C ARG A 103 18.75 9.81 -1.26
N ILE A 104 19.43 8.66 -1.24
CA ILE A 104 18.82 7.36 -1.56
C ILE A 104 17.65 7.08 -0.61
N LYS A 105 17.87 7.24 0.70
CA LYS A 105 16.85 6.94 1.71
C LYS A 105 15.64 7.86 1.63
N LEU A 106 15.84 9.15 1.40
CA LEU A 106 14.73 10.08 1.20
C LEU A 106 13.96 9.74 -0.08
N SER A 107 14.63 9.30 -1.15
CA SER A 107 13.95 8.83 -2.36
C SER A 107 13.13 7.55 -2.12
N GLU A 108 13.69 6.57 -1.40
CA GLU A 108 13.00 5.31 -1.04
C GLU A 108 11.80 5.55 -0.11
N LEU A 109 11.98 6.35 0.95
CA LEU A 109 10.99 6.53 2.00
C LEU A 109 9.91 7.54 1.63
N CYS A 110 10.27 8.64 0.94
CA CYS A 110 9.34 9.75 0.66
C CYS A 110 8.82 9.77 -0.79
N TYR A 111 9.25 8.82 -1.63
CA TYR A 111 8.85 8.69 -3.03
C TYR A 111 9.06 9.96 -3.86
N LYS A 112 10.21 10.60 -3.63
CA LYS A 112 10.63 11.85 -4.28
C LYS A 112 11.94 11.66 -5.01
N SER A 113 12.11 12.35 -6.13
CA SER A 113 13.45 12.54 -6.70
C SER A 113 14.18 13.57 -5.84
N ILE A 114 15.30 13.17 -5.24
CA ILE A 114 16.08 14.00 -4.34
C ILE A 114 17.41 14.29 -5.02
N ALA A 115 17.76 15.58 -5.13
CA ALA A 115 19.07 15.98 -5.62
C ALA A 115 20.14 15.79 -4.53
N CYS A 116 21.38 15.56 -4.96
CA CYS A 116 22.51 15.48 -4.05
C CYS A 116 23.72 16.18 -4.64
N ASP A 117 24.21 17.19 -3.94
CA ASP A 117 25.31 18.05 -4.39
C ASP A 117 26.37 18.19 -3.31
N SER A 118 27.57 18.62 -3.69
CA SER A 118 28.49 19.20 -2.71
C SER A 118 27.89 20.52 -2.20
N THR A 119 28.12 20.87 -0.94
CA THR A 119 27.51 22.07 -0.34
C THR A 119 27.90 23.34 -1.10
N GLU A 120 29.16 23.45 -1.54
CA GLU A 120 29.60 24.61 -2.31
C GLU A 120 28.98 24.66 -3.72
N ASP A 121 28.82 23.51 -4.38
CA ASP A 121 28.32 23.45 -5.75
C ASP A 121 26.84 23.83 -5.84
N LYS A 122 26.07 23.59 -4.75
CA LYS A 122 24.62 23.83 -4.72
C LYS A 122 24.24 25.27 -5.04
N LYS A 123 25.08 26.27 -4.70
CA LYS A 123 24.84 27.69 -5.03
C LYS A 123 24.90 27.99 -6.53
N HIS A 124 25.60 27.14 -7.30
CA HIS A 124 25.75 27.29 -8.75
C HIS A 124 24.61 26.62 -9.53
N ILE A 125 23.71 25.92 -8.83
CA ILE A 125 22.49 25.32 -9.35
C ILE A 125 21.32 26.25 -8.99
N ASP A 126 20.16 26.08 -9.63
CA ASP A 126 18.95 26.82 -9.26
C ASP A 126 18.51 26.48 -7.82
N LEU A 127 18.93 27.32 -6.86
CA LEU A 127 18.58 27.22 -5.44
C LEU A 127 17.06 27.26 -5.19
N SER A 128 16.29 27.87 -6.11
CA SER A 128 14.84 27.99 -5.96
C SER A 128 14.08 26.73 -6.39
N SER A 129 14.70 25.89 -7.23
CA SER A 129 14.09 24.65 -7.73
C SER A 129 13.98 23.56 -6.66
N GLU A 130 14.80 23.59 -5.61
CA GLU A 130 14.87 22.58 -4.54
C GLU A 130 14.83 23.24 -3.16
N PRO A 131 13.67 23.77 -2.74
CA PRO A 131 13.58 24.69 -1.61
C PRO A 131 13.77 24.03 -0.25
N LEU A 132 13.73 22.71 -0.09
CA LEU A 132 14.13 22.04 1.16
C LEU A 132 15.54 21.50 1.01
N ILE A 133 16.49 21.96 1.82
CA ILE A 133 17.89 21.54 1.70
C ILE A 133 18.35 20.94 3.03
N LEU A 134 18.63 19.63 3.03
CA LEU A 134 19.22 18.96 4.18
C LEU A 134 20.75 19.00 4.08
N VAL A 135 21.41 19.64 5.04
CA VAL A 135 22.84 19.92 5.05
C VAL A 135 23.54 19.01 6.05
N CYS A 136 24.35 18.08 5.55
CA CYS A 136 25.18 17.18 6.35
C CYS A 136 26.45 17.91 6.78
N ALA A 137 26.54 18.33 8.05
CA ALA A 137 27.66 19.10 8.59
C ALA A 137 28.20 18.56 9.92
N ALA A 138 27.78 17.36 10.37
CA ALA A 138 28.28 16.76 11.59
C ALA A 138 29.80 16.49 11.50
N GLY A 139 30.52 16.74 12.60
CA GLY A 139 31.97 16.62 12.66
C GLY A 139 32.78 17.73 11.96
N LEU A 140 32.13 18.69 11.29
CA LEU A 140 32.85 19.82 10.70
C LEU A 140 33.35 20.79 11.77
N VAL A 141 34.58 21.26 11.60
CA VAL A 141 35.25 22.20 12.50
C VAL A 141 36.05 23.23 11.70
N GLY A 142 36.40 24.35 12.35
CA GLY A 142 37.27 25.38 11.77
C GLY A 142 36.73 25.97 10.47
N SER A 143 37.64 26.29 9.54
CA SER A 143 37.31 27.01 8.30
C SER A 143 36.27 26.29 7.43
N THR A 144 36.28 24.95 7.39
CA THR A 144 35.29 24.19 6.62
C THR A 144 33.87 24.38 7.18
N ALA A 145 33.73 24.47 8.50
CA ALA A 145 32.44 24.74 9.10
C ALA A 145 31.98 26.19 8.84
N ASP A 146 32.91 27.15 8.85
CA ASP A 146 32.63 28.55 8.52
C ASP A 146 32.19 28.71 7.06
N ASP A 147 32.81 27.98 6.14
CA ASP A 147 32.43 28.02 4.72
C ASP A 147 31.04 27.42 4.49
N VAL A 148 30.74 26.26 5.10
CA VAL A 148 29.37 25.70 5.06
C VAL A 148 28.34 26.67 5.67
N ALA A 149 28.70 27.42 6.72
CA ALA A 149 27.80 28.41 7.32
C ALA A 149 27.47 29.55 6.36
N LYS A 150 28.45 30.02 5.57
CA LYS A 150 28.22 31.01 4.51
C LYS A 150 27.28 30.45 3.43
N GLU A 151 27.48 29.21 3.01
CA GLU A 151 26.60 28.56 2.01
C GLU A 151 25.17 28.42 2.53
N VAL A 152 24.97 27.99 3.78
CA VAL A 152 23.65 27.91 4.41
C VAL A 152 22.94 29.27 4.44
N ALA A 153 23.68 30.35 4.73
CA ALA A 153 23.14 31.71 4.70
C ALA A 153 22.72 32.12 3.27
N ILE A 154 23.48 31.72 2.24
CA ILE A 154 23.13 31.94 0.83
C ILE A 154 21.84 31.18 0.49
N PHE A 155 21.72 29.91 0.87
CA PHE A 155 20.51 29.11 0.63
C PHE A 155 19.27 29.80 1.22
N LYS A 156 19.37 30.25 2.47
CA LYS A 156 18.26 30.94 3.15
C LYS A 156 17.92 32.28 2.50
N ALA A 157 18.93 33.06 2.10
CA ALA A 157 18.73 34.33 1.39
C ALA A 157 17.98 34.14 0.05
N HIS A 158 18.13 32.97 -0.58
CA HIS A 158 17.41 32.57 -1.79
C HIS A 158 16.07 31.87 -1.53
N LYS A 159 15.50 32.03 -0.32
CA LYS A 159 14.20 31.48 0.11
C LYS A 159 14.13 29.95 0.17
N ALA A 160 15.27 29.26 0.22
CA ALA A 160 15.30 27.87 0.62
C ALA A 160 15.02 27.75 2.13
N THR A 161 14.75 26.53 2.55
CA THR A 161 14.51 26.08 3.93
C THR A 161 15.62 25.10 4.29
N PRO A 162 16.83 25.60 4.62
CA PRO A 162 17.94 24.75 5.05
C PRO A 162 17.68 24.12 6.43
N ILE A 163 17.92 22.81 6.53
CA ILE A 163 17.97 22.03 7.77
C ILE A 163 19.40 21.53 7.92
N VAL A 164 20.10 21.91 8.99
CA VAL A 164 21.51 21.56 9.17
C VAL A 164 21.66 20.50 10.24
N VAL A 165 22.42 19.44 9.94
CA VAL A 165 22.87 18.47 10.94
C VAL A 165 24.26 18.86 11.40
N ALA A 166 24.44 19.19 12.68
CA ALA A 166 25.68 19.73 13.22
C ALA A 166 25.98 19.21 14.63
N ASN A 167 27.21 19.40 15.09
CA ASN A 167 27.59 19.04 16.45
C ASN A 167 26.82 19.88 17.50
N ASP A 168 26.68 19.35 18.70
CA ASP A 168 26.08 20.05 19.85
C ASP A 168 26.70 21.43 20.10
N GLY A 169 25.84 22.41 20.38
CA GLY A 169 26.24 23.78 20.70
C GLY A 169 26.63 24.62 19.49
N GLU A 170 26.37 24.15 18.29
CA GLU A 170 26.75 24.85 17.08
C GLU A 170 25.75 25.93 16.67
N THR A 171 26.18 27.19 16.73
CA THR A 171 25.30 28.35 16.49
C THR A 171 25.61 29.11 15.20
N ARG A 172 26.64 28.72 14.43
CA ARG A 172 27.06 29.48 13.23
C ARG A 172 26.08 29.40 12.07
N TYR A 173 25.22 28.38 12.03
CA TYR A 173 24.34 28.11 10.89
C TYR A 173 23.05 28.93 10.94
N VAL A 174 22.85 29.80 9.96
CA VAL A 174 21.60 30.56 9.78
C VAL A 174 20.57 29.69 9.07
N ALA A 175 20.04 28.68 9.75
CA ALA A 175 19.13 27.67 9.18
C ALA A 175 17.66 27.89 9.57
N ASP A 176 16.74 27.12 8.98
CA ASP A 176 15.34 27.01 9.44
C ASP A 176 15.21 26.00 10.59
N ALA A 177 16.12 25.03 10.64
CA ALA A 177 16.32 24.16 11.79
C ALA A 177 17.78 23.67 11.83
N THR A 178 18.30 23.50 13.04
CA THR A 178 19.56 22.78 13.28
C THR A 178 19.24 21.55 14.12
N ILE A 179 19.63 20.38 13.62
CA ILE A 179 19.53 19.10 14.32
C ILE A 179 20.90 18.81 14.91
N GLU A 180 20.99 18.89 16.24
CA GLU A 180 22.24 18.69 16.97
C GLU A 180 22.52 17.21 17.24
N VAL A 181 23.77 16.81 17.02
CA VAL A 181 24.29 15.46 17.29
C VAL A 181 25.52 15.55 18.20
N PRO A 182 25.79 14.54 19.04
CA PRO A 182 26.98 14.54 19.89
C PRO A 182 28.26 14.63 19.07
N ALA A 183 29.26 15.33 19.61
CA ALA A 183 30.56 15.45 18.97
C ALA A 183 31.27 14.08 18.94
N VAL A 184 31.71 13.70 17.75
CA VAL A 184 32.56 12.51 17.51
C VAL A 184 33.79 12.92 16.72
N ASP A 185 34.70 11.97 16.51
CA ASP A 185 35.82 12.17 15.59
C ASP A 185 35.34 12.72 14.23
N PRO A 186 35.94 13.81 13.71
CA PRO A 186 35.54 14.41 12.43
C PRO A 186 35.48 13.43 11.25
N ALA A 187 36.32 12.38 11.25
CA ALA A 187 36.30 11.36 10.20
C ALA A 187 35.07 10.45 10.25
N LEU A 188 34.37 10.40 11.39
CA LEU A 188 33.17 9.57 11.62
C LEU A 188 31.89 10.39 11.76
N GLY A 189 31.97 11.73 11.81
CA GLY A 189 30.80 12.62 11.95
C GLY A 189 29.71 12.37 10.92
N PHE A 190 30.08 12.02 9.69
CA PHE A 190 29.14 11.71 8.61
C PHE A 190 28.19 10.54 8.95
N VAL A 191 28.57 9.62 9.84
CA VAL A 191 27.70 8.54 10.30
C VAL A 191 26.48 9.10 11.03
N LEU A 192 26.68 10.12 11.86
CA LEU A 192 25.59 10.77 12.58
C LEU A 192 24.72 11.62 11.64
N SER A 193 25.32 12.28 10.64
CA SER A 193 24.56 12.94 9.56
C SER A 193 23.65 11.96 8.83
N ALA A 194 24.17 10.78 8.45
CA ALA A 194 23.39 9.75 7.78
C ALA A 194 22.23 9.25 8.66
N MET A 195 22.49 9.06 9.96
CA MET A 195 21.50 8.64 10.95
C MET A 195 20.36 9.64 11.16
N VAL A 196 20.69 10.93 11.24
CA VAL A 196 19.67 11.96 11.26
C VAL A 196 18.86 11.94 9.98
N GLY A 197 19.49 11.79 8.80
CA GLY A 197 18.77 11.70 7.54
C GLY A 197 17.85 10.48 7.42
N HIS A 198 18.24 9.31 7.94
CA HIS A 198 17.38 8.12 8.03
C HIS A 198 16.14 8.38 8.89
N LEU A 199 16.34 8.94 10.09
CA LEU A 199 15.25 9.30 11.01
C LEU A 199 14.34 10.38 10.41
N PHE A 200 14.93 11.43 9.84
CA PHE A 200 14.19 12.50 9.18
C PHE A 200 13.33 11.97 8.04
N GLY A 201 13.87 11.09 7.18
CA GLY A 201 13.12 10.48 6.09
C GLY A 201 11.93 9.66 6.58
N TYR A 202 12.12 8.86 7.64
CA TYR A 202 11.05 8.08 8.25
C TYR A 202 9.94 8.98 8.83
N GLU A 203 10.32 10.01 9.59
CA GLU A 203 9.38 10.96 10.17
C GLU A 203 8.67 11.82 9.13
N ALA A 204 9.36 12.19 8.04
CA ALA A 204 8.75 12.90 6.94
C ALA A 204 7.69 12.04 6.23
N ALA A 205 7.97 10.75 6.00
CA ALA A 205 6.99 9.82 5.45
C ALA A 205 5.74 9.70 6.36
N LEU A 206 5.93 9.59 7.68
CA LEU A 206 4.82 9.57 8.64
C LEU A 206 4.03 10.88 8.65
N ALA A 207 4.70 12.02 8.58
CA ALA A 207 4.05 13.33 8.54
C ALA A 207 3.18 13.51 7.29
N ILE A 208 3.67 13.03 6.14
CA ILE A 208 2.95 13.03 4.88
C ILE A 208 1.70 12.14 4.99
N ASP A 209 1.84 10.91 5.49
CA ASP A 209 0.71 9.98 5.68
C ASP A 209 -0.35 10.53 6.65
N ALA A 210 0.08 11.16 7.73
CA ALA A 210 -0.80 11.77 8.72
C ALA A 210 -1.67 12.88 8.11
N SER A 211 -1.18 13.57 7.07
CA SER A 211 -1.97 14.59 6.36
C SER A 211 -3.20 14.02 5.63
N ALA A 212 -3.25 12.71 5.37
CA ALA A 212 -4.40 12.04 4.77
C ALA A 212 -5.52 11.74 5.77
N HIS A 213 -5.32 11.95 7.07
CA HIS A 213 -6.24 11.49 8.11
C HIS A 213 -7.67 12.05 7.94
N SER A 214 -7.81 13.35 7.70
CA SER A 214 -9.14 13.97 7.49
C SER A 214 -9.84 13.44 6.24
N LEU A 215 -9.09 13.04 5.21
CA LEU A 215 -9.64 12.44 4.00
C LEU A 215 -10.12 11.01 4.24
N ARG A 216 -9.43 10.25 5.11
CA ARG A 216 -9.88 8.91 5.54
C ARG A 216 -11.15 9.00 6.37
N GLU A 217 -11.22 9.92 7.33
CA GLU A 217 -12.44 10.22 8.10
C GLU A 217 -13.62 10.54 7.15
N ALA A 218 -13.38 11.39 6.14
CA ALA A 218 -14.40 11.71 5.14
C ALA A 218 -14.87 10.49 4.33
N ARG A 219 -13.93 9.63 3.92
CA ARG A 219 -14.27 8.41 3.15
C ARG A 219 -15.07 7.42 3.99
N GLU A 220 -14.67 7.21 5.25
CA GLU A 220 -15.37 6.33 6.19
C GLU A 220 -16.80 6.81 6.46
N ALA A 221 -17.02 8.12 6.60
CA ALA A 221 -18.35 8.70 6.74
C ALA A 221 -19.25 8.39 5.53
N ILE A 222 -18.70 8.45 4.31
CA ILE A 222 -19.44 8.10 3.09
C ILE A 222 -19.77 6.60 3.05
N GLU A 223 -18.80 5.74 3.33
CA GLU A 223 -18.99 4.28 3.33
C GLU A 223 -20.09 3.86 4.31
N HIS A 224 -20.13 4.44 5.52
CA HIS A 224 -21.15 4.16 6.52
C HIS A 224 -22.56 4.57 6.07
N LEU A 225 -22.70 5.71 5.39
CA LEU A 225 -24.00 6.20 4.92
C LEU A 225 -24.53 5.48 3.68
N VAL A 226 -23.63 5.08 2.76
CA VAL A 226 -24.00 4.29 1.57
C VAL A 226 -24.42 2.87 1.95
N GLY A 227 -23.92 2.34 3.07
CA GLY A 227 -24.35 1.05 3.61
C GLY A 227 -25.73 1.04 4.28
N ALA A 228 -26.36 2.21 4.48
CA ALA A 228 -27.69 2.32 5.05
C ALA A 228 -28.78 2.30 3.96
N GLU A 229 -29.99 1.81 4.28
CA GLU A 229 -31.17 1.82 3.38
C GLU A 229 -31.76 3.25 3.22
N LEU A 230 -30.94 4.21 2.81
CA LEU A 230 -31.31 5.61 2.60
C LEU A 230 -31.41 5.92 1.11
N SER A 231 -32.30 6.85 0.75
CA SER A 231 -32.31 7.43 -0.59
C SER A 231 -31.09 8.33 -0.82
N GLY A 232 -30.69 8.52 -2.09
CA GLY A 232 -29.52 9.36 -2.42
C GLY A 232 -29.59 10.78 -1.87
N ASP A 233 -30.79 11.38 -1.84
CA ASP A 233 -30.99 12.73 -1.30
C ASP A 233 -30.82 12.77 0.23
N GLU A 234 -31.30 11.74 0.94
CA GLU A 234 -31.11 11.62 2.39
C GLU A 234 -29.64 11.42 2.76
N VAL A 235 -28.90 10.66 1.95
CA VAL A 235 -27.45 10.50 2.09
C VAL A 235 -26.74 11.84 1.95
N LEU A 236 -27.07 12.64 0.93
CA LEU A 236 -26.46 13.96 0.73
C LEU A 236 -26.73 14.93 1.91
N VAL A 237 -27.94 14.92 2.47
CA VAL A 237 -28.27 15.77 3.63
C VAL A 237 -27.41 15.42 4.84
N LYS A 238 -27.21 14.13 5.12
CA LYS A 238 -26.34 13.67 6.21
C LYS A 238 -24.87 13.97 5.93
N LEU A 239 -24.40 13.68 4.72
CA LEU A 239 -23.02 13.96 4.28
C LEU A 239 -22.64 15.43 4.44
N ARG A 240 -23.56 16.37 4.17
CA ARG A 240 -23.30 17.81 4.38
C ARG A 240 -22.86 18.12 5.81
N THR A 241 -23.41 17.41 6.79
CA THR A 241 -23.07 17.59 8.21
C THR A 241 -21.79 16.84 8.55
N ASP A 242 -21.70 15.57 8.17
CA ASP A 242 -20.62 14.68 8.58
C ASP A 242 -19.28 15.02 7.92
N LEU A 243 -19.29 15.56 6.69
CA LEU A 243 -18.07 15.92 5.96
C LEU A 243 -17.52 17.32 6.28
N ARG A 244 -18.30 18.18 6.95
CA ARG A 244 -17.92 19.60 7.13
C ARG A 244 -16.57 19.75 7.84
N GLN A 245 -16.35 19.01 8.93
CA GLN A 245 -15.09 19.09 9.67
C GLN A 245 -13.89 18.64 8.82
N SER A 246 -14.03 17.51 8.11
CA SER A 246 -12.96 16.97 7.27
C SER A 246 -12.63 17.89 6.09
N ALA A 247 -13.65 18.47 5.46
CA ALA A 247 -13.50 19.43 4.39
C ALA A 247 -12.82 20.72 4.88
N ASP A 248 -13.23 21.26 6.03
CA ASP A 248 -12.61 22.46 6.61
C ASP A 248 -11.13 22.24 6.90
N ARG A 249 -10.77 21.11 7.53
CA ARG A 249 -9.35 20.72 7.77
C ARG A 249 -8.57 20.61 6.45
N PHE A 250 -9.17 20.01 5.42
CA PHE A 250 -8.54 19.91 4.11
C PHE A 250 -8.35 21.29 3.45
N HIS A 251 -9.36 22.15 3.49
CA HIS A 251 -9.29 23.51 2.94
C HIS A 251 -8.29 24.40 3.70
N ASP A 252 -8.23 24.30 5.03
CA ASP A 252 -7.21 24.95 5.86
C ASP A 252 -5.81 24.48 5.44
N GLY A 253 -5.63 23.17 5.29
CA GLY A 253 -4.37 22.56 4.84
C GLY A 253 -3.91 23.05 3.48
N LEU A 254 -4.84 23.19 2.51
CA LEU A 254 -4.54 23.78 1.20
C LEU A 254 -4.10 25.25 1.33
N ARG A 255 -4.78 26.04 2.16
CA ARG A 255 -4.46 27.47 2.37
C ARG A 255 -3.08 27.69 2.98
N VAL A 256 -2.65 26.82 3.89
CA VAL A 256 -1.30 26.90 4.49
C VAL A 256 -0.24 26.15 3.68
N GLY A 257 -0.62 25.54 2.55
CA GLY A 257 0.30 24.83 1.65
C GLY A 257 0.77 23.46 2.16
N LEU A 258 0.06 22.85 3.12
CA LEU A 258 0.41 21.53 3.70
C LEU A 258 0.61 20.46 2.62
N TYR A 259 -0.25 20.47 1.59
CA TYR A 259 -0.30 19.45 0.55
C TYR A 259 0.59 19.73 -0.66
N ASN A 260 1.24 20.90 -0.72
CA ASN A 260 2.01 21.36 -1.88
C ASN A 260 3.14 20.40 -2.26
N GLY A 261 3.64 19.62 -1.30
CA GLY A 261 4.73 18.70 -1.55
C GLY A 261 4.32 17.38 -2.20
N GLN A 262 3.07 16.94 -2.07
CA GLN A 262 2.70 15.54 -2.29
C GLN A 262 1.44 15.38 -3.12
N LEU A 263 0.42 16.21 -2.87
CA LEU A 263 -0.84 16.12 -3.61
C LEU A 263 -0.70 16.82 -4.96
N GLU A 264 -1.12 16.15 -6.03
CA GLU A 264 -1.18 16.77 -7.35
C GLU A 264 -2.16 17.94 -7.34
N ALA A 265 -1.83 19.02 -8.06
CA ALA A 265 -2.72 20.18 -8.16
C ALA A 265 -4.10 19.83 -8.74
N SER A 266 -4.16 18.87 -9.67
CA SER A 266 -5.39 18.30 -10.23
C SER A 266 -6.22 17.59 -9.16
N SER A 267 -5.62 16.71 -8.36
CA SER A 267 -6.26 15.98 -7.26
C SER A 267 -6.77 16.95 -6.19
N ALA A 268 -5.95 17.91 -5.79
CA ALA A 268 -6.31 18.96 -4.84
C ALA A 268 -7.52 19.80 -5.32
N THR A 269 -7.47 20.29 -6.57
CA THR A 269 -8.52 21.15 -7.14
C THR A 269 -9.83 20.38 -7.31
N ARG A 270 -9.76 19.13 -7.79
CA ARG A 270 -10.95 18.28 -7.96
C ARG A 270 -11.61 17.99 -6.62
N LEU A 271 -10.83 17.60 -5.61
CA LEU A 271 -11.35 17.28 -4.29
C LEU A 271 -11.92 18.52 -3.58
N PHE A 272 -11.26 19.68 -3.71
CA PHE A 272 -11.78 20.97 -3.23
C PHE A 272 -13.14 21.29 -3.85
N GLY A 273 -13.27 21.14 -5.18
CA GLY A 273 -14.54 21.36 -5.88
C GLY A 273 -15.63 20.42 -5.38
N LEU A 274 -15.36 19.11 -5.29
CA LEU A 274 -16.36 18.13 -4.86
C LEU A 274 -16.80 18.34 -3.39
N PHE A 275 -15.89 18.71 -2.49
CA PHE A 275 -16.28 19.09 -1.13
C PHE A 275 -17.17 20.33 -1.13
N ARG A 276 -16.84 21.36 -1.92
CA ARG A 276 -17.68 22.55 -2.05
C ARG A 276 -19.07 22.21 -2.58
N ASP A 277 -19.16 21.33 -3.57
CA ASP A 277 -20.43 20.95 -4.19
C ASP A 277 -21.32 20.20 -3.20
N VAL A 278 -20.78 19.19 -2.49
CA VAL A 278 -21.50 18.42 -1.46
C VAL A 278 -21.96 19.30 -0.31
N LEU A 279 -21.15 20.28 0.08
CA LEU A 279 -21.45 21.19 1.19
C LEU A 279 -22.38 22.35 0.79
N SER A 280 -22.65 22.55 -0.50
CA SER A 280 -23.55 23.60 -0.99
C SER A 280 -25.00 23.32 -0.60
N ASP A 281 -25.85 24.36 -0.58
CA ASP A 281 -27.28 24.22 -0.29
C ASP A 281 -28.01 23.33 -1.29
N ARG A 282 -27.51 23.27 -2.54
CA ARG A 282 -28.07 22.48 -3.65
C ARG A 282 -26.99 21.62 -4.33
N PRO A 283 -26.57 20.49 -3.72
CA PRO A 283 -25.38 19.77 -4.12
C PRO A 283 -25.42 19.23 -5.54
N VAL A 284 -26.56 18.70 -5.95
CA VAL A 284 -26.74 18.11 -7.29
C VAL A 284 -26.72 19.18 -8.38
N GLU A 285 -27.38 20.33 -8.14
CA GLU A 285 -27.37 21.46 -9.07
C GLU A 285 -25.96 22.04 -9.20
N GLN A 286 -25.26 22.24 -8.08
CA GLN A 286 -23.90 22.77 -8.07
C GLN A 286 -22.93 21.83 -8.80
N TYR A 287 -22.95 20.54 -8.48
CA TYR A 287 -22.15 19.52 -9.16
C TYR A 287 -22.42 19.48 -10.66
N GLN A 288 -23.68 19.59 -11.10
CA GLN A 288 -24.01 19.62 -12.52
C GLN A 288 -23.41 20.86 -13.23
N ILE A 289 -23.42 22.02 -12.57
CA ILE A 289 -22.83 23.24 -13.10
C ILE A 289 -21.30 23.09 -13.24
N ASP A 290 -20.64 22.58 -12.22
CA ASP A 290 -19.17 22.51 -12.19
C ASP A 290 -18.59 21.36 -13.02
N SER A 291 -19.28 20.21 -13.05
CA SER A 291 -18.82 19.02 -13.78
C SER A 291 -19.30 18.97 -15.24
N GLY A 292 -20.40 19.66 -15.58
CA GLY A 292 -21.09 19.54 -16.86
C GLY A 292 -21.77 18.18 -17.12
N LYS A 293 -21.75 17.26 -16.13
CA LYS A 293 -22.42 15.95 -16.19
C LYS A 293 -23.89 16.08 -15.76
N VAL A 294 -24.69 15.06 -16.05
CA VAL A 294 -26.04 14.95 -15.49
C VAL A 294 -25.94 14.81 -13.97
N GLY A 295 -26.50 15.78 -13.24
CA GLY A 295 -26.45 15.79 -11.79
C GLY A 295 -27.35 14.72 -11.19
N THR A 296 -26.76 13.77 -10.46
CA THR A 296 -27.49 12.86 -9.57
C THR A 296 -26.73 12.71 -8.25
N PRO A 297 -27.41 12.40 -7.13
CA PRO A 297 -26.73 12.15 -5.85
C PRO A 297 -25.66 11.07 -5.94
N ILE A 298 -25.97 9.98 -6.64
CA ILE A 298 -25.06 8.83 -6.82
C ILE A 298 -23.81 9.27 -7.58
N ALA A 299 -23.97 9.99 -8.70
CA ALA A 299 -22.82 10.44 -9.49
C ALA A 299 -21.89 11.39 -8.72
N LEU A 300 -22.44 12.29 -7.90
CA LEU A 300 -21.66 13.17 -7.02
C LEU A 300 -20.88 12.37 -5.96
N ILE A 301 -21.55 11.42 -5.30
CA ILE A 301 -20.92 10.57 -4.28
C ILE A 301 -19.81 9.72 -4.89
N ASP A 302 -20.05 9.10 -6.04
CA ASP A 302 -19.05 8.28 -6.74
C ASP A 302 -17.82 9.09 -7.13
N ASP A 303 -18.01 10.29 -7.69
CA ASP A 303 -16.90 11.19 -8.04
C ASP A 303 -16.12 11.66 -6.80
N LEU A 304 -16.80 11.93 -5.68
CA LEU A 304 -16.18 12.27 -4.41
C LEU A 304 -15.35 11.11 -3.85
N VAL A 305 -15.90 9.89 -3.83
CA VAL A 305 -15.18 8.69 -3.36
C VAL A 305 -13.95 8.42 -4.22
N ALA A 306 -14.07 8.56 -5.55
CA ALA A 306 -12.95 8.42 -6.46
C ALA A 306 -11.85 9.49 -6.21
N ALA A 307 -12.25 10.75 -5.98
CA ALA A 307 -11.31 11.83 -5.68
C ALA A 307 -10.62 11.65 -4.31
N LEU A 308 -11.36 11.25 -3.27
CA LEU A 308 -10.83 10.93 -1.95
C LEU A 308 -9.84 9.77 -2.02
N THR A 309 -10.20 8.69 -2.72
CA THR A 309 -9.35 7.52 -2.87
C THR A 309 -8.03 7.89 -3.52
N ARG A 310 -8.05 8.62 -4.64
CA ARG A 310 -6.84 9.09 -5.31
C ARG A 310 -5.99 9.99 -4.40
N ALA A 311 -6.59 10.95 -3.71
CA ALA A 311 -5.87 11.84 -2.81
C ALA A 311 -5.23 11.10 -1.63
N ILE A 312 -5.96 10.15 -1.02
CA ILE A 312 -5.44 9.29 0.05
C ILE A 312 -4.27 8.44 -0.47
N GLU A 313 -4.38 7.84 -1.65
CA GLU A 313 -3.29 7.05 -2.25
C GLU A 313 -2.03 7.88 -2.48
N GLU A 314 -2.16 9.10 -3.01
CA GLU A 314 -1.03 10.02 -3.21
C GLU A 314 -0.31 10.35 -1.89
N LEU A 315 -1.07 10.56 -0.81
CA LEU A 315 -0.53 10.91 0.51
C LEU A 315 -0.05 9.68 1.33
N THR A 316 -0.60 8.49 1.09
CA THR A 316 -0.25 7.27 1.84
C THR A 316 0.95 6.54 1.23
N ARG A 317 1.22 6.76 -0.06
CA ARG A 317 2.27 6.05 -0.83
C ARG A 317 3.62 5.94 -0.11
N PRO A 318 4.17 6.96 0.55
CA PRO A 318 5.41 6.84 1.32
C PRO A 318 5.37 5.73 2.38
N VAL A 319 4.34 5.72 3.22
CA VAL A 319 4.20 4.76 4.33
C VAL A 319 3.81 3.38 3.83
N ASP A 320 2.94 3.29 2.83
CA ASP A 320 2.63 2.01 2.20
C ASP A 320 3.88 1.40 1.60
N THR A 321 4.74 2.19 0.96
CA THR A 321 6.03 1.70 0.46
C THR A 321 6.87 1.16 1.61
N ILE A 322 6.99 1.86 2.75
CA ILE A 322 7.74 1.36 3.91
C ILE A 322 7.16 0.02 4.42
N LYS A 323 5.82 -0.08 4.53
CA LYS A 323 5.13 -1.29 4.99
C LYS A 323 5.25 -2.45 3.99
N HIS A 324 5.10 -2.18 2.69
CA HIS A 324 5.20 -3.15 1.62
C HIS A 324 6.66 -3.55 1.35
N GLN A 325 7.62 -2.64 1.55
CA GLN A 325 9.05 -2.91 1.45
C GLN A 325 9.59 -3.71 2.65
N ALA A 326 8.95 -3.63 3.82
CA ALA A 326 9.26 -4.53 4.93
C ALA A 326 8.86 -6.00 4.63
N LYS A 327 7.99 -6.24 3.65
CA LYS A 327 7.63 -7.60 3.18
C LYS A 327 8.64 -8.19 2.18
N THR A 328 9.52 -7.38 1.56
CA THR A 328 10.38 -7.86 0.46
C THR A 328 11.75 -8.41 0.88
N VAL A 329 12.21 -8.20 2.12
CA VAL A 329 13.56 -8.68 2.55
C VAL A 329 13.52 -9.91 3.47
N THR A 330 12.34 -10.43 3.78
CA THR A 330 12.21 -11.80 4.29
C THR A 330 11.23 -12.57 3.43
N VAL A 331 11.81 -13.42 2.58
CA VAL A 331 11.09 -14.49 1.87
C VAL A 331 10.12 -13.96 0.82
N GLY A 332 10.65 -13.62 -0.34
CA GLY A 332 10.17 -14.23 -1.57
C GLY A 332 8.83 -13.81 -2.18
N ILE A 333 7.75 -13.43 -1.50
CA ILE A 333 6.42 -13.64 -2.10
C ILE A 333 5.45 -12.54 -1.56
N SER A 334 5.05 -11.60 -2.43
CA SER A 334 4.18 -10.45 -2.13
C SER A 334 2.73 -10.89 -1.84
N ARG A 335 2.45 -11.31 -0.61
CA ARG A 335 1.10 -11.76 -0.23
C ARG A 335 0.17 -10.60 0.08
N SER A 336 -0.54 -10.15 -0.95
CA SER A 336 -1.96 -9.76 -0.87
C SER A 336 -2.82 -10.43 -1.95
N ASP A 337 -2.19 -10.96 -3.01
CA ASP A 337 -2.87 -11.71 -4.09
C ASP A 337 -2.49 -13.21 -4.11
N GLU A 338 -1.28 -13.59 -3.65
CA GLU A 338 -0.76 -14.97 -3.74
C GLU A 338 -1.55 -16.01 -2.92
N GLY A 339 -2.24 -15.62 -1.85
CA GLY A 339 -3.09 -16.58 -1.13
C GLY A 339 -4.32 -17.01 -1.93
N VAL A 340 -4.81 -16.16 -2.84
CA VAL A 340 -6.03 -16.38 -3.61
C VAL A 340 -5.68 -16.91 -4.99
N ILE A 341 -4.68 -16.34 -5.65
CA ILE A 341 -4.25 -16.79 -6.98
C ILE A 341 -3.65 -18.19 -6.91
N ASP A 342 -2.87 -18.54 -5.87
CA ASP A 342 -2.24 -19.86 -5.76
C ASP A 342 -3.24 -20.98 -5.38
N LYS A 343 -4.51 -20.66 -5.10
CA LYS A 343 -5.53 -21.67 -4.84
C LYS A 343 -5.73 -22.55 -6.07
N ALA A 344 -5.85 -23.85 -5.86
CA ALA A 344 -5.94 -24.83 -6.94
C ALA A 344 -7.13 -24.52 -7.86
N LEU A 345 -8.27 -24.12 -7.29
CA LEU A 345 -9.47 -23.76 -8.04
C LEU A 345 -9.28 -22.48 -8.87
N VAL A 346 -8.56 -21.48 -8.35
CA VAL A 346 -8.25 -20.24 -9.10
C VAL A 346 -7.27 -20.54 -10.23
N GLN A 347 -6.22 -21.32 -9.97
CA GLN A 347 -5.29 -21.79 -10.99
C GLN A 347 -6.00 -22.60 -12.07
N ALA A 348 -7.01 -23.41 -11.73
CA ALA A 348 -7.80 -24.16 -12.71
C ALA A 348 -8.59 -23.23 -13.65
N VAL A 349 -9.16 -22.12 -13.14
CA VAL A 349 -9.84 -21.11 -13.98
C VAL A 349 -8.86 -20.40 -14.91
N LEU A 350 -7.69 -20.01 -14.41
CA LEU A 350 -6.65 -19.36 -15.22
C LEU A 350 -6.07 -20.32 -16.27
N SER A 351 -5.82 -21.57 -15.90
CA SER A 351 -5.33 -22.62 -16.80
C SER A 351 -6.35 -23.02 -17.87
N ALA A 352 -7.65 -22.87 -17.59
CA ALA A 352 -8.69 -22.98 -18.60
C ALA A 352 -8.63 -21.85 -19.65
N GLY A 353 -7.87 -20.78 -19.38
CA GLY A 353 -7.60 -19.67 -20.29
C GLY A 353 -8.28 -18.35 -19.93
N ALA A 354 -8.98 -18.27 -18.78
CA ALA A 354 -9.58 -17.02 -18.32
C ALA A 354 -8.50 -15.96 -18.07
N GLY A 355 -8.69 -14.77 -18.62
CA GLY A 355 -7.77 -13.65 -18.41
C GLY A 355 -7.84 -13.16 -16.97
N ARG A 356 -6.70 -12.78 -16.38
CA ARG A 356 -6.66 -12.20 -15.03
C ARG A 356 -7.39 -10.85 -14.96
N ASP A 357 -7.39 -10.10 -16.07
CA ASP A 357 -8.01 -8.77 -16.21
C ASP A 357 -9.55 -8.83 -16.27
N VAL A 358 -10.14 -10.00 -16.52
CA VAL A 358 -11.59 -10.19 -16.61
C VAL A 358 -12.18 -10.88 -15.37
N LEU A 359 -11.37 -11.18 -14.37
CA LEU A 359 -11.81 -11.75 -13.10
C LEU A 359 -11.77 -10.69 -12.00
N SER A 360 -12.94 -10.31 -11.49
CA SER A 360 -13.04 -9.37 -10.38
C SER A 360 -12.40 -9.93 -9.11
N TYR A 361 -11.96 -9.06 -8.19
CA TYR A 361 -11.43 -9.50 -6.90
C TYR A 361 -12.46 -10.33 -6.11
N ARG A 362 -13.73 -9.93 -6.14
CA ARG A 362 -14.84 -10.66 -5.51
C ARG A 362 -14.96 -12.08 -6.06
N THR A 363 -14.88 -12.24 -7.39
CA THR A 363 -14.89 -13.54 -8.06
C THR A 363 -13.74 -14.43 -7.59
N LEU A 364 -12.52 -13.88 -7.53
CA LEU A 364 -11.35 -14.62 -7.08
C LEU A 364 -11.44 -15.03 -5.61
N LYS A 365 -11.95 -14.15 -4.75
CA LYS A 365 -12.15 -14.43 -3.33
C LYS A 365 -13.15 -15.58 -3.12
N VAL A 366 -14.28 -15.56 -3.83
CA VAL A 366 -15.28 -16.65 -3.79
C VAL A 366 -14.66 -17.98 -4.24
N LEU A 367 -13.87 -17.99 -5.32
CA LEU A 367 -13.17 -19.19 -5.77
C LEU A 367 -12.16 -19.70 -4.74
N ALA A 368 -11.41 -18.80 -4.08
CA ALA A 368 -10.49 -19.19 -3.03
C ALA A 368 -11.18 -19.76 -1.78
N ASP A 369 -12.39 -19.27 -1.45
CA ASP A 369 -13.17 -19.77 -0.33
C ASP A 369 -13.87 -21.10 -0.67
N LEU A 370 -14.21 -21.34 -1.94
CA LEU A 370 -14.72 -22.62 -2.45
C LEU A 370 -13.64 -23.69 -2.64
N ASP A 371 -12.35 -23.32 -2.67
CA ASP A 371 -11.23 -24.23 -2.94
C ASP A 371 -11.21 -25.44 -2.02
N LEU A 372 -11.48 -25.25 -0.71
CA LEU A 372 -11.53 -26.33 0.29
C LEU A 372 -12.66 -27.34 0.03
N ALA A 373 -13.72 -26.95 -0.66
CA ALA A 373 -14.82 -27.85 -1.00
C ALA A 373 -14.49 -28.75 -2.18
N VAL A 374 -13.60 -28.31 -3.08
CA VAL A 374 -13.32 -28.98 -4.36
C VAL A 374 -12.22 -30.02 -4.19
N ALA A 375 -12.57 -31.30 -4.37
CA ALA A 375 -11.63 -32.40 -4.38
C ALA A 375 -10.88 -32.53 -5.71
N ASP A 376 -11.53 -32.24 -6.83
CA ASP A 376 -10.94 -32.38 -8.17
C ASP A 376 -11.63 -31.51 -9.24
N VAL A 377 -10.87 -31.05 -10.25
CA VAL A 377 -11.37 -30.32 -11.43
C VAL A 377 -11.21 -31.20 -12.67
N ARG A 378 -12.34 -31.72 -13.18
CA ARG A 378 -12.38 -32.77 -14.21
C ARG A 378 -12.39 -32.24 -15.65
N GLY A 379 -12.65 -30.95 -15.84
CA GLY A 379 -12.69 -30.33 -17.16
C GLY A 379 -13.29 -28.93 -17.16
N TYR A 380 -13.31 -28.28 -18.32
CA TYR A 380 -13.83 -26.94 -18.47
C TYR A 380 -14.47 -26.68 -19.84
N THR A 381 -15.40 -25.73 -19.92
CA THR A 381 -15.83 -25.08 -21.15
C THR A 381 -15.70 -23.57 -20.98
N ARG A 382 -15.09 -22.90 -21.95
CA ARG A 382 -15.07 -21.43 -22.01
C ARG A 382 -16.00 -20.90 -23.08
N TYR A 383 -16.67 -19.80 -22.75
CA TYR A 383 -17.65 -19.15 -23.60
C TYR A 383 -17.32 -17.68 -23.81
N SER A 384 -17.56 -17.20 -25.03
CA SER A 384 -17.64 -15.77 -25.35
C SER A 384 -19.10 -15.33 -25.23
N ILE A 385 -19.32 -14.13 -24.70
CA ILE A 385 -20.64 -13.50 -24.66
C ILE A 385 -20.58 -12.17 -25.41
N ASP A 386 -21.54 -11.99 -26.31
CA ASP A 386 -21.78 -10.74 -27.03
C ASP A 386 -23.29 -10.45 -27.02
N GLY A 387 -23.71 -9.50 -26.19
CA GLY A 387 -25.12 -9.24 -25.89
C GLY A 387 -25.86 -10.49 -25.42
N ASP A 388 -26.93 -10.84 -26.13
CA ASP A 388 -27.77 -12.03 -25.84
C ASP A 388 -27.23 -13.32 -26.50
N THR A 389 -26.03 -13.29 -27.07
CA THR A 389 -25.43 -14.44 -27.74
C THR A 389 -24.27 -15.03 -26.94
N ILE A 390 -24.12 -16.35 -27.01
CA ILE A 390 -23.07 -17.12 -26.37
C ILE A 390 -22.48 -18.11 -27.37
N SER A 391 -21.15 -18.21 -27.41
CA SER A 391 -20.42 -19.16 -28.26
C SER A 391 -19.31 -19.84 -27.46
N ILE A 392 -18.87 -21.02 -27.88
CA ILE A 392 -17.81 -21.78 -27.20
C ILE A 392 -16.46 -21.38 -27.80
N ILE A 393 -15.52 -21.03 -26.94
CA ILE A 393 -14.16 -20.65 -27.32
C ILE A 393 -13.21 -21.84 -27.16
N ASP A 394 -13.31 -22.58 -26.05
CA ASP A 394 -12.39 -23.68 -25.74
C ASP A 394 -13.01 -24.73 -24.81
N ARG A 395 -12.45 -25.95 -24.82
CA ARG A 395 -12.84 -27.07 -23.95
C ARG A 395 -11.67 -27.95 -23.54
N GLY A 396 -11.67 -28.35 -22.27
CA GLY A 396 -10.69 -29.28 -21.70
C GLY A 396 -11.31 -30.36 -20.81
N GLY A 397 -10.53 -31.42 -20.58
CA GLY A 397 -10.92 -32.57 -19.74
C GLY A 397 -12.18 -33.26 -20.26
N ILE A 398 -13.06 -33.68 -19.34
CA ILE A 398 -14.29 -34.41 -19.68
C ILE A 398 -15.21 -33.62 -20.63
N SER A 399 -15.11 -32.29 -20.67
CA SER A 399 -15.99 -31.44 -21.47
C SER A 399 -15.85 -31.64 -22.98
N ARG A 400 -14.74 -32.22 -23.45
CA ARG A 400 -14.49 -32.46 -24.89
C ARG A 400 -15.48 -33.45 -25.49
N ASP A 401 -15.91 -34.43 -24.70
CA ASP A 401 -16.82 -35.50 -25.13
C ASP A 401 -18.29 -35.23 -24.77
N LEU A 402 -18.59 -34.06 -24.18
CA LEU A 402 -19.94 -33.66 -23.79
C LEU A 402 -20.61 -32.83 -24.87
N SER A 403 -21.89 -33.09 -25.14
CA SER A 403 -22.70 -32.22 -25.99
C SER A 403 -23.07 -30.93 -25.26
N SER A 404 -22.94 -29.79 -25.92
CA SER A 404 -23.35 -28.49 -25.37
C SER A 404 -24.49 -27.92 -26.19
N ARG A 405 -25.55 -27.46 -25.52
CA ARG A 405 -26.67 -26.78 -26.20
C ARG A 405 -26.20 -25.63 -27.07
N VAL A 406 -25.14 -24.93 -26.66
CA VAL A 406 -24.57 -23.76 -27.36
C VAL A 406 -24.10 -24.12 -28.78
N GLU A 407 -23.77 -25.39 -29.05
CA GLU A 407 -23.42 -25.87 -30.41
C GLU A 407 -24.61 -25.84 -31.38
N SER A 408 -25.82 -26.02 -30.85
CA SER A 408 -27.07 -26.02 -31.65
C SER A 408 -27.86 -24.70 -31.53
N ASN A 409 -27.68 -23.97 -30.43
CA ASN A 409 -28.44 -22.75 -30.12
C ASN A 409 -27.59 -21.80 -29.25
N GLY A 410 -27.03 -20.78 -29.90
CA GLY A 410 -26.16 -19.77 -29.30
C GLY A 410 -26.88 -18.63 -28.57
N VAL A 411 -28.15 -18.75 -28.20
CA VAL A 411 -28.83 -17.71 -27.40
C VAL A 411 -28.52 -17.91 -25.91
N LEU A 412 -28.05 -16.85 -25.25
CA LEU A 412 -27.75 -16.81 -23.82
C LEU A 412 -29.06 -16.87 -23.01
N ARG A 413 -29.36 -18.03 -22.41
CA ARG A 413 -30.58 -18.22 -21.59
C ARG A 413 -30.34 -19.16 -20.40
N GLY A 414 -31.24 -19.11 -19.43
CA GLY A 414 -31.24 -19.99 -18.26
C GLY A 414 -30.08 -19.67 -17.31
N THR A 415 -29.47 -20.70 -16.73
CA THR A 415 -28.42 -20.55 -15.70
C THR A 415 -27.23 -19.72 -16.19
N LYS A 416 -26.81 -19.87 -17.45
CA LYS A 416 -25.69 -19.09 -18.02
C LYS A 416 -26.03 -17.60 -18.16
N HIS A 417 -27.27 -17.28 -18.55
CA HIS A 417 -27.74 -15.89 -18.59
C HIS A 417 -27.75 -15.28 -17.19
N ARG A 418 -28.28 -16.01 -16.21
CA ARG A 418 -28.34 -15.54 -14.81
C ARG A 418 -26.96 -15.18 -14.27
N VAL A 419 -25.98 -16.08 -14.44
CA VAL A 419 -24.59 -15.83 -14.02
C VAL A 419 -23.99 -14.62 -14.75
N ALA A 420 -24.25 -14.49 -16.05
CA ALA A 420 -23.75 -13.35 -16.82
C ALA A 420 -24.41 -12.01 -16.42
N SER A 421 -25.69 -12.01 -16.07
CA SER A 421 -26.41 -10.80 -15.65
C SER A 421 -26.10 -10.39 -14.21
N GLU A 422 -26.06 -11.36 -13.28
CA GLU A 422 -25.81 -11.12 -11.86
C GLU A 422 -24.32 -10.92 -11.57
N ARG A 423 -23.44 -11.43 -12.43
CA ARG A 423 -21.96 -11.34 -12.31
C ARG A 423 -21.43 -11.99 -11.04
N GLU A 424 -22.13 -13.01 -10.56
CA GLU A 424 -21.76 -13.79 -9.39
C GLU A 424 -21.43 -15.23 -9.77
N VAL A 425 -20.47 -15.84 -9.05
CA VAL A 425 -20.10 -17.25 -9.25
C VAL A 425 -21.27 -18.12 -8.81
N LEU A 426 -21.59 -19.14 -9.60
CA LEU A 426 -22.65 -20.09 -9.28
C LEU A 426 -22.14 -21.52 -9.23
N VAL A 427 -22.41 -22.21 -8.13
CA VAL A 427 -22.29 -23.67 -7.99
C VAL A 427 -23.64 -24.29 -8.35
N ALA A 428 -23.65 -25.26 -9.26
CA ALA A 428 -24.88 -25.91 -9.70
C ALA A 428 -24.67 -27.38 -10.08
N VAL A 429 -25.76 -28.13 -10.19
CA VAL A 429 -25.78 -29.47 -10.79
C VAL A 429 -26.40 -29.39 -12.20
N GLY A 430 -25.74 -30.01 -13.16
CA GLY A 430 -26.23 -30.15 -14.52
C GLY A 430 -27.54 -30.94 -14.57
N ARG A 431 -28.60 -30.34 -15.12
CA ARG A 431 -29.96 -30.92 -15.15
C ARG A 431 -30.06 -32.25 -15.91
N ASN A 432 -29.18 -32.48 -16.88
CA ASN A 432 -29.26 -33.64 -17.77
C ASN A 432 -28.27 -34.75 -17.42
N ASP A 433 -27.19 -34.42 -16.70
CA ASP A 433 -26.06 -35.32 -16.46
C ASP A 433 -25.69 -35.45 -14.99
N GLY A 434 -26.36 -34.73 -14.08
CA GLY A 434 -26.15 -34.81 -12.64
C GLY A 434 -24.77 -34.35 -12.19
N ARG A 435 -24.00 -33.67 -13.05
CA ARG A 435 -22.62 -33.27 -12.76
C ARG A 435 -22.55 -31.92 -12.09
N THR A 436 -21.68 -31.81 -11.10
CA THR A 436 -21.43 -30.54 -10.41
C THR A 436 -20.57 -29.62 -11.27
N VAL A 437 -21.00 -28.36 -11.38
CA VAL A 437 -20.34 -27.34 -12.18
C VAL A 437 -20.21 -26.04 -11.40
N LEU A 438 -19.11 -25.32 -11.63
CA LEU A 438 -18.96 -23.92 -11.26
C LEU A 438 -19.06 -23.07 -12.52
N LEU A 439 -19.87 -22.02 -12.48
CA LEU A 439 -19.98 -21.01 -13.54
C LEU A 439 -19.35 -19.71 -13.03
N ILE A 440 -18.30 -19.27 -13.71
CA ILE A 440 -17.49 -18.11 -13.35
C ILE A 440 -17.68 -17.02 -14.43
N PRO A 441 -18.24 -15.84 -14.09
CA PRO A 441 -18.37 -14.73 -15.02
C PRO A 441 -17.01 -14.04 -15.28
N GLU A 442 -16.75 -13.75 -16.55
CA GLU A 442 -15.62 -12.94 -17.01
C GLU A 442 -16.14 -11.56 -17.39
N VAL A 443 -15.77 -10.53 -16.60
CA VAL A 443 -16.33 -9.17 -16.66
C VAL A 443 -15.25 -8.17 -17.03
N LYS A 444 -15.49 -7.36 -18.06
CA LYS A 444 -14.61 -6.29 -18.52
C LYS A 444 -15.37 -4.99 -18.66
N ALA A 445 -14.82 -3.89 -18.13
CA ALA A 445 -15.44 -2.57 -18.16
C ALA A 445 -16.90 -2.52 -17.65
N GLY A 446 -17.26 -3.44 -16.74
CA GLY A 446 -18.60 -3.53 -16.21
C GLY A 446 -19.58 -4.29 -17.09
N ASP A 447 -19.13 -5.07 -18.08
CA ASP A 447 -19.97 -5.99 -18.88
C ASP A 447 -19.40 -7.41 -18.88
N THR A 448 -20.26 -8.42 -18.89
CA THR A 448 -19.83 -9.82 -18.93
C THR A 448 -19.46 -10.20 -20.37
N THR A 449 -18.17 -10.31 -20.65
CA THR A 449 -17.62 -10.66 -21.96
C THR A 449 -17.44 -12.16 -22.16
N GLY A 450 -17.55 -12.95 -21.10
CA GLY A 450 -17.41 -14.41 -21.18
C GLY A 450 -17.85 -15.17 -19.93
N LEU A 451 -17.79 -16.49 -20.03
CA LEU A 451 -18.02 -17.42 -18.92
C LEU A 451 -17.00 -18.53 -18.97
N THR A 452 -16.41 -18.86 -17.82
CA THR A 452 -15.69 -20.12 -17.61
C THR A 452 -16.55 -21.07 -16.81
N LEU A 453 -16.84 -22.25 -17.35
CA LEU A 453 -17.54 -23.33 -16.66
C LEU A 453 -16.53 -24.42 -16.30
N LEU A 454 -16.38 -24.73 -15.02
CA LEU A 454 -15.58 -25.86 -14.54
C LEU A 454 -16.46 -27.04 -14.15
N HIS A 455 -16.09 -28.25 -14.55
CA HIS A 455 -16.65 -29.49 -14.02
C HIS A 455 -15.82 -29.91 -12.80
N VAL A 456 -16.46 -30.00 -11.63
CA VAL A 456 -15.75 -30.29 -10.38
C VAL A 456 -16.33 -31.51 -9.66
N ALA A 457 -15.54 -32.11 -8.79
CA ALA A 457 -16.01 -33.01 -7.76
C ALA A 457 -15.75 -32.37 -6.39
N PHE A 458 -16.75 -32.39 -5.52
CA PHE A 458 -16.57 -31.95 -4.13
C PHE A 458 -16.09 -33.11 -3.25
N HIS A 459 -15.50 -32.77 -2.10
CA HIS A 459 -15.39 -33.72 -1.00
C HIS A 459 -16.77 -34.19 -0.57
N ASP A 460 -16.90 -35.45 -0.13
CA ASP A 460 -18.19 -35.95 0.35
C ASP A 460 -18.67 -35.15 1.58
N ARG A 461 -17.76 -34.90 2.53
CA ARG A 461 -17.98 -34.12 3.75
C ARG A 461 -16.72 -33.34 4.14
N LEU A 462 -16.88 -32.29 4.93
CA LEU A 462 -15.79 -31.50 5.52
C LEU A 462 -15.98 -31.36 7.03
N PRO A 463 -14.91 -31.13 7.82
CA PRO A 463 -15.05 -30.71 9.21
C PRO A 463 -15.91 -29.45 9.33
N ALA A 464 -16.78 -29.38 10.35
CA ALA A 464 -17.73 -28.29 10.54
C ALA A 464 -17.10 -26.88 10.42
N LYS A 465 -15.90 -26.69 10.99
CA LYS A 465 -15.15 -25.43 10.92
C LYS A 465 -14.77 -25.04 9.49
N GLU A 466 -14.36 -26.00 8.67
CA GLU A 466 -13.98 -25.77 7.28
C GLU A 466 -15.21 -25.53 6.42
N MET A 467 -16.28 -26.31 6.63
CA MET A 467 -17.55 -26.13 5.93
C MET A 467 -18.18 -24.77 6.22
N ARG A 468 -18.12 -24.31 7.48
CA ARG A 468 -18.52 -22.94 7.86
C ARG A 468 -17.77 -21.88 7.05
N ALA A 469 -16.44 -21.99 6.95
CA ALA A 469 -15.63 -21.03 6.20
C ALA A 469 -16.03 -20.99 4.71
N VAL A 470 -16.28 -22.15 4.10
CA VAL A 470 -16.77 -22.26 2.71
C VAL A 470 -18.12 -21.56 2.55
N LEU A 471 -19.09 -21.82 3.45
CA LEU A 471 -20.44 -21.23 3.37
C LEU A 471 -20.48 -19.74 3.67
N GLN A 472 -19.54 -19.21 4.45
CA GLN A 472 -19.40 -17.77 4.69
C GLN A 472 -18.85 -17.06 3.45
N GLY A 473 -17.91 -17.70 2.74
CA GLY A 473 -17.31 -17.15 1.52
C GLY A 473 -18.17 -17.26 0.27
N TYR A 474 -19.23 -18.08 0.29
CA TYR A 474 -20.11 -18.32 -0.85
C TYR A 474 -21.57 -17.93 -0.55
N ASP A 475 -22.11 -16.98 -1.32
CA ASP A 475 -23.53 -16.60 -1.34
C ASP A 475 -24.14 -16.29 0.06
N ARG A 476 -23.31 -15.83 1.01
CA ARG A 476 -23.69 -15.62 2.43
C ARG A 476 -24.52 -16.77 3.00
N ARG A 477 -24.18 -17.98 2.59
CA ARG A 477 -25.06 -19.14 2.73
C ARG A 477 -25.10 -19.62 4.18
N TYR A 478 -24.00 -19.44 4.91
CA TYR A 478 -23.93 -19.65 6.35
C TYR A 478 -24.94 -18.77 7.10
N ASP A 479 -24.90 -17.46 6.87
CA ASP A 479 -25.78 -16.50 7.56
C ASP A 479 -27.26 -16.85 7.34
N ARG A 480 -27.66 -17.10 6.09
CA ARG A 480 -29.05 -17.47 5.75
C ARG A 480 -29.49 -18.79 6.38
N LEU A 481 -28.59 -19.76 6.49
CA LEU A 481 -28.87 -21.04 7.15
C LEU A 481 -29.04 -20.86 8.66
N VAL A 482 -28.17 -20.07 9.29
CA VAL A 482 -28.28 -19.71 10.73
C VAL A 482 -29.59 -18.99 10.99
N ASP A 483 -29.93 -17.98 10.20
CA ASP A 483 -31.16 -17.20 10.36
C ASP A 483 -32.40 -18.11 10.27
N TRP A 484 -32.47 -18.97 9.25
CA TRP A 484 -33.60 -19.88 9.06
C TRP A 484 -33.75 -20.92 10.18
N VAL A 485 -32.64 -21.53 10.60
CA VAL A 485 -32.65 -22.53 11.68
C VAL A 485 -32.95 -21.89 13.03
N THR A 486 -32.38 -20.72 13.33
CA THR A 486 -32.65 -20.04 14.61
C THR A 486 -34.09 -19.51 14.70
N GLU A 487 -34.70 -19.14 13.57
CA GLU A 487 -36.12 -18.79 13.50
C GLU A 487 -37.04 -19.97 13.87
N THR A 488 -36.65 -21.20 13.54
CA THR A 488 -37.48 -22.41 13.72
C THR A 488 -37.13 -23.21 14.98
N GLU A 489 -35.84 -23.42 15.26
CA GLU A 489 -35.32 -24.30 16.32
C GLU A 489 -34.69 -23.54 17.51
N GLY A 490 -34.62 -22.20 17.43
CA GLY A 490 -34.14 -21.32 18.51
C GLY A 490 -32.63 -21.32 18.77
N HIS A 491 -31.86 -22.24 18.18
CA HIS A 491 -30.40 -22.29 18.25
C HIS A 491 -29.80 -23.00 17.03
N PHE A 492 -28.54 -22.69 16.72
CA PHE A 492 -27.81 -23.31 15.60
C PHE A 492 -26.65 -24.17 16.12
N ASP A 493 -26.76 -25.48 15.99
CA ASP A 493 -25.66 -26.42 16.30
C ASP A 493 -24.70 -26.50 15.11
N GLU A 494 -23.52 -25.88 15.22
CA GLU A 494 -22.50 -25.88 14.16
C GLU A 494 -21.97 -27.30 13.85
N SER A 495 -22.10 -28.27 14.75
CA SER A 495 -21.55 -29.62 14.53
C SER A 495 -22.24 -30.37 13.38
N VAL A 496 -23.52 -30.07 13.14
CA VAL A 496 -24.33 -30.65 12.05
C VAL A 496 -23.74 -30.33 10.68
N LEU A 497 -23.03 -29.21 10.51
CA LEU A 497 -22.33 -28.87 9.27
C LEU A 497 -21.31 -29.93 8.84
N GLY A 498 -20.72 -30.65 9.80
CA GLY A 498 -19.77 -31.73 9.51
C GLY A 498 -20.41 -33.08 9.18
N GLU A 499 -21.72 -33.21 9.40
CA GLU A 499 -22.48 -34.44 9.17
C GLU A 499 -23.12 -34.50 7.78
N LEU A 500 -23.29 -33.35 7.12
CA LEU A 500 -23.98 -33.21 5.84
C LEU A 500 -23.02 -33.21 4.65
N GLY A 501 -23.58 -33.49 3.46
CA GLY A 501 -22.80 -33.49 2.22
C GLY A 501 -22.38 -32.09 1.81
N VAL A 502 -21.15 -31.91 1.31
CA VAL A 502 -20.70 -30.59 0.80
C VAL A 502 -21.59 -30.10 -0.34
N GLN A 503 -21.96 -31.01 -1.25
CA GLN A 503 -22.83 -30.70 -2.38
C GLN A 503 -24.23 -30.25 -1.93
N GLU A 504 -24.80 -30.95 -0.97
CA GLU A 504 -26.09 -30.64 -0.34
C GLU A 504 -26.05 -29.25 0.28
N LEU A 505 -25.03 -29.00 1.11
CA LEU A 505 -24.84 -27.72 1.77
C LEU A 505 -24.55 -26.55 0.81
N LEU A 506 -24.01 -26.77 -0.39
CA LEU A 506 -23.71 -25.69 -1.35
C LEU A 506 -24.83 -25.43 -2.36
N ILE A 507 -25.68 -26.43 -2.66
CA ILE A 507 -26.58 -26.38 -3.83
C ILE A 507 -28.05 -26.41 -3.44
N GLU A 508 -28.44 -27.15 -2.40
CA GLU A 508 -29.85 -27.30 -2.06
C GLU A 508 -30.48 -25.97 -1.61
N PRO A 509 -31.80 -25.80 -1.67
CA PRO A 509 -32.46 -24.67 -1.02
C PRO A 509 -32.09 -24.60 0.46
N ILE A 510 -31.93 -23.38 1.00
CA ILE A 510 -31.66 -23.18 2.44
C ILE A 510 -32.71 -23.89 3.30
N THR A 511 -33.96 -23.88 2.84
CA THR A 511 -35.10 -24.53 3.52
C THR A 511 -34.89 -26.03 3.70
N ASP A 512 -34.31 -26.69 2.71
CA ASP A 512 -34.17 -28.14 2.67
C ASP A 512 -32.95 -28.56 3.49
N ALA A 513 -31.83 -27.82 3.35
CA ALA A 513 -30.64 -28.03 4.18
C ALA A 513 -30.91 -27.79 5.68
N ALA A 514 -31.80 -26.84 6.00
CA ALA A 514 -32.15 -26.53 7.39
C ALA A 514 -32.97 -27.63 8.09
N GLU A 515 -33.65 -28.53 7.35
CA GLU A 515 -34.42 -29.62 7.94
C GLU A 515 -33.55 -30.55 8.81
N HIS A 516 -32.26 -30.64 8.54
CA HIS A 516 -31.31 -31.44 9.32
C HIS A 516 -31.06 -30.92 10.74
N TRP A 517 -31.47 -29.69 11.04
CA TRP A 517 -31.43 -29.11 12.38
C TRP A 517 -32.73 -29.36 13.18
N ARG A 518 -33.78 -29.91 12.56
CA ARG A 518 -34.98 -30.38 13.28
C ARG A 518 -34.67 -31.71 13.95
N ARG A 519 -34.17 -31.67 15.18
CA ARG A 519 -33.92 -32.87 16.01
C ARG A 519 -34.88 -33.00 17.17
#